data_AF-A0AAX2EUF4-F1
#
_entry.id   AF-A0AAX2EUF4-F1
#
_cell.length_a   1.000
_cell.length_b   1.000
_cell.length_c   1.000
_cell.angle_alpha   90.00
_cell.angle_beta   90.00
_cell.angle_gamma   90.00
#
_symmetry.space_group_name_H-M   'P 1'
#
loop_
_entity.id
_entity.type
_entity.pdbx_description
1 polymer ?
#
loop_
_entity_poly.entity_id
_entity_poly.type
_entity_poly.pdbx_seq_one_letter_code
_entity_poly.pdbx_strand_id
1 'polypeptide(L)'
;MKICLLDETGAGDGALSVLAARFGLEPDDDNLMALVLTPTHLELRKRDEPKLGGIFVDFVAGGMAHRRKFGGGRGEAVAKAVGIKGSYLPEVVDATAGLGRDAFVLASVGCRVRMLERNPVVAALLEDGLHRGYADAEIGPWLRERLQLIHASSLTSLADITPRPQVVYLDPMFPHKQKSALVKKEMRVFQSLVGPDLDADGLLEPARKLAIKRVVVKRPDYAPPLAGVATQSAVVTKSHRFDIYPGSGE
;
A
#
# COMPACT_ATOMS: atom_id res chain seq x y z
N MET A 1 11.77 14.30 -4.54
CA MET A 1 11.91 13.87 -3.12
C MET A 1 13.36 13.51 -2.87
N LYS A 2 13.99 14.03 -1.81
CA LYS A 2 15.39 13.75 -1.49
C LYS A 2 15.57 12.39 -0.80
N ILE A 3 16.52 11.59 -1.24
CA ILE A 3 16.87 10.29 -0.65
C ILE A 3 18.29 9.86 -1.05
N CYS A 4 18.99 9.11 -0.21
CA CYS A 4 20.27 8.52 -0.57
C CYS A 4 20.04 7.39 -1.59
N LEU A 5 20.66 7.48 -2.76
CA LEU A 5 20.53 6.49 -3.84
C LEU A 5 21.79 5.64 -3.88
N LEU A 6 21.66 4.32 -3.71
CA LEU A 6 22.79 3.39 -3.73
C LEU A 6 22.58 2.33 -4.82
N ASP A 7 23.59 2.14 -5.66
CA ASP A 7 23.62 1.11 -6.68
C ASP A 7 24.53 -0.05 -6.22
N GLU A 8 23.94 -1.19 -5.95
CA GLU A 8 24.62 -2.44 -5.59
C GLU A 8 24.49 -3.50 -6.71
N THR A 9 24.02 -3.12 -7.89
CA THR A 9 23.87 -4.04 -9.03
C THR A 9 25.23 -4.46 -9.61
N GLY A 10 26.21 -3.57 -9.56
CA GLY A 10 27.48 -3.72 -10.26
C GLY A 10 27.38 -3.67 -11.79
N ALA A 11 26.19 -3.34 -12.35
CA ALA A 11 25.94 -3.35 -13.79
C ALA A 11 26.49 -2.11 -14.50
N GLY A 12 26.46 -0.94 -13.84
CA GLY A 12 26.93 0.32 -14.42
C GLY A 12 26.10 0.79 -15.63
N ASP A 13 24.88 0.28 -15.79
CA ASP A 13 23.99 0.55 -16.92
C ASP A 13 23.13 1.82 -16.72
N GLY A 14 23.24 2.46 -15.56
CA GLY A 14 22.48 3.66 -15.22
C GLY A 14 21.02 3.39 -14.82
N ALA A 15 20.63 2.15 -14.54
CA ALA A 15 19.27 1.80 -14.14
C ALA A 15 18.74 2.63 -12.96
N LEU A 16 19.59 2.87 -11.95
CA LEU A 16 19.21 3.66 -10.79
C LEU A 16 18.93 5.13 -11.15
N SER A 17 19.71 5.72 -12.07
CA SER A 17 19.48 7.08 -12.56
C SER A 17 18.17 7.21 -13.33
N VAL A 18 17.85 6.22 -14.16
CA VAL A 18 16.57 6.16 -14.90
C VAL A 18 15.39 6.02 -13.94
N LEU A 19 15.52 5.19 -12.91
CA LEU A 19 14.52 5.06 -11.85
C LEU A 19 14.32 6.38 -11.10
N ALA A 20 15.40 7.05 -10.70
CA ALA A 20 15.34 8.32 -10.00
C ALA A 20 14.63 9.39 -10.83
N ALA A 21 14.96 9.51 -12.12
CA ALA A 21 14.30 10.46 -13.03
C ALA A 21 12.79 10.16 -13.16
N ARG A 22 12.41 8.89 -13.32
CA ARG A 22 11.01 8.45 -13.47
C ARG A 22 10.14 8.83 -12.28
N PHE A 23 10.68 8.71 -11.06
CA PHE A 23 9.96 9.00 -9.81
C PHE A 23 10.26 10.39 -9.24
N GLY A 24 11.04 11.22 -9.92
CA GLY A 24 11.42 12.55 -9.42
C GLY A 24 12.19 12.50 -8.09
N LEU A 25 13.10 11.53 -7.97
CA LEU A 25 13.98 11.38 -6.80
C LEU A 25 15.24 12.21 -6.99
N GLU A 26 15.60 12.95 -5.95
CA GLU A 26 16.81 13.76 -5.89
C GLU A 26 17.84 13.06 -5.00
N PRO A 27 19.07 12.81 -5.49
CA PRO A 27 20.13 12.24 -4.67
C PRO A 27 20.45 13.13 -3.47
N ASP A 28 20.59 12.51 -2.30
CA ASP A 28 20.98 13.16 -1.06
C ASP A 28 21.85 12.20 -0.22
N ASP A 29 23.17 12.36 -0.32
CA ASP A 29 24.16 11.45 0.28
C ASP A 29 24.18 11.50 1.82
N ASP A 30 23.59 12.53 2.42
CA ASP A 30 23.46 12.70 3.87
C ASP A 30 22.10 12.22 4.41
N ASN A 31 21.18 11.82 3.53
CA ASN A 31 19.85 11.39 3.93
C ASN A 31 19.89 10.14 4.82
N LEU A 32 19.11 10.10 5.91
CA LEU A 32 19.05 8.95 6.81
C LEU A 32 18.47 7.68 6.15
N MET A 33 17.64 7.86 5.11
CA MET A 33 17.04 6.77 4.35
C MET A 33 17.83 6.54 3.06
N ALA A 34 18.06 5.28 2.72
CA ALA A 34 18.65 4.89 1.45
C ALA A 34 17.69 4.02 0.64
N LEU A 35 17.53 4.36 -0.64
CA LEU A 35 16.90 3.51 -1.65
C LEU A 35 18.02 2.81 -2.41
N VAL A 36 18.05 1.48 -2.29
CA VAL A 36 19.16 0.65 -2.76
C VAL A 36 18.67 -0.27 -3.87
N LEU A 37 19.27 -0.15 -5.05
CA LEU A 37 19.06 -1.08 -6.14
C LEU A 37 20.06 -2.23 -6.04
N THR A 38 19.57 -3.42 -5.69
CA THR A 38 20.37 -4.64 -5.62
C THR A 38 20.26 -5.42 -6.93
N PRO A 39 21.06 -6.47 -7.16
CA PRO A 39 20.91 -7.34 -8.33
C PRO A 39 19.55 -8.05 -8.42
N THR A 40 18.77 -8.09 -7.33
CA THR A 40 17.54 -8.89 -7.26
C THR A 40 16.27 -8.07 -7.03
N HIS A 41 16.36 -6.87 -6.44
CA HIS A 41 15.22 -6.03 -6.11
C HIS A 41 15.66 -4.62 -5.66
N LEU A 42 14.69 -3.72 -5.60
CA LEU A 42 14.81 -2.41 -4.97
C LEU A 42 14.39 -2.49 -3.50
N GLU A 43 15.22 -2.01 -2.58
CA GLU A 43 14.90 -1.99 -1.14
C GLU A 43 15.17 -0.64 -0.48
N LEU A 44 14.47 -0.41 0.63
CA LEU A 44 14.63 0.76 1.50
C LEU A 44 15.38 0.37 2.76
N ARG A 45 16.41 1.13 3.11
CA ARG A 45 17.22 0.95 4.32
C ARG A 45 17.19 2.21 5.18
N LYS A 46 17.29 2.00 6.50
CA LYS A 46 17.51 3.06 7.49
C LYS A 46 19.00 3.04 7.89
N ARG A 47 19.78 4.02 7.42
CA ARG A 47 21.26 3.97 7.42
C ARG A 47 21.86 4.05 8.83
N ASP A 48 21.21 4.76 9.73
CA ASP A 48 21.61 4.87 11.15
C ASP A 48 21.20 3.64 11.99
N GLU A 49 20.46 2.68 11.42
CA GLU A 49 20.13 1.41 12.06
C GLU A 49 20.36 0.18 11.15
N PRO A 50 21.63 -0.14 10.76
CA PRO A 50 21.91 -1.22 9.80
C PRO A 50 21.40 -2.61 10.23
N LYS A 51 21.29 -2.87 11.53
CA LYS A 51 20.74 -4.11 12.09
C LYS A 51 19.28 -4.33 11.71
N LEU A 52 18.55 -3.27 11.34
CA LEU A 52 17.22 -3.38 10.78
C LEU A 52 17.23 -3.89 9.34
N GLY A 53 18.34 -3.95 8.61
CA GLY A 53 18.37 -4.38 7.20
C GLY A 53 17.43 -3.61 6.27
N GLY A 54 17.28 -4.10 5.05
CA GLY A 54 16.37 -3.54 4.04
C GLY A 54 14.93 -4.07 4.14
N ILE A 55 14.01 -3.30 3.56
CA ILE A 55 12.66 -3.75 3.23
C ILE A 55 12.36 -3.56 1.75
N PHE A 56 11.65 -4.51 1.16
CA PHE A 56 11.20 -4.45 -0.22
C PHE A 56 9.82 -5.09 -0.33
N VAL A 57 9.14 -4.82 -1.44
CA VAL A 57 7.82 -5.40 -1.73
C VAL A 57 8.02 -6.75 -2.41
N ASP A 58 7.51 -7.83 -1.84
CA ASP A 58 7.63 -9.16 -2.45
C ASP A 58 6.30 -9.92 -2.40
N PHE A 59 5.63 -9.97 -3.55
CA PHE A 59 4.37 -10.70 -3.73
C PHE A 59 4.56 -12.21 -3.94
N VAL A 60 5.78 -12.66 -4.25
CA VAL A 60 6.07 -14.05 -4.65
C VAL A 60 6.44 -14.89 -3.44
N ALA A 61 7.27 -14.36 -2.53
CA ALA A 61 7.75 -15.05 -1.35
C ALA A 61 7.48 -14.28 -0.04
N GLY A 62 8.13 -14.70 1.04
CA GLY A 62 8.08 -14.04 2.34
C GLY A 62 6.69 -13.93 2.98
N GLY A 63 6.48 -12.83 3.71
CA GLY A 63 5.27 -12.61 4.49
C GLY A 63 3.99 -12.52 3.65
N MET A 64 4.07 -11.99 2.42
CA MET A 64 2.89 -11.86 1.54
C MET A 64 2.47 -13.22 0.99
N ALA A 65 3.42 -14.06 0.55
CA ALA A 65 3.12 -15.42 0.09
C ALA A 65 2.54 -16.29 1.22
N HIS A 66 3.10 -16.19 2.43
CA HIS A 66 2.56 -16.87 3.60
C HIS A 66 1.13 -16.38 3.91
N ARG A 67 0.88 -15.07 3.89
CA ARG A 67 -0.47 -14.50 4.10
C ARG A 67 -1.45 -14.93 3.01
N ARG A 68 -1.03 -15.02 1.74
CA ARG A 68 -1.86 -15.56 0.64
C ARG A 68 -2.33 -16.98 0.93
N LYS A 69 -1.42 -17.86 1.38
CA LYS A 69 -1.71 -19.29 1.60
C LYS A 69 -2.43 -19.57 2.91
N PHE A 70 -2.11 -18.84 3.98
CA PHE A 70 -2.55 -19.16 5.35
C PHE A 70 -3.28 -18.02 6.08
N GLY A 71 -3.36 -16.82 5.50
CA GLY A 71 -4.03 -15.67 6.10
C GLY A 71 -5.55 -15.79 6.13
N GLY A 72 -6.12 -16.73 5.36
CA GLY A 72 -7.55 -17.03 5.31
C GLY A 72 -8.27 -16.47 4.09
N GLY A 73 -7.59 -15.68 3.23
CA GLY A 73 -8.13 -15.18 1.96
C GLY A 73 -9.47 -14.47 2.15
N ARG A 74 -10.55 -15.07 1.64
CA ARG A 74 -11.93 -14.57 1.80
C ARG A 74 -12.38 -14.41 3.26
N GLY A 75 -11.75 -15.15 4.17
CA GLY A 75 -12.00 -15.10 5.61
C GLY A 75 -11.33 -13.91 6.32
N GLU A 76 -10.39 -13.21 5.68
CA GLU A 76 -9.70 -12.07 6.27
C GLU A 76 -10.65 -10.91 6.55
N ALA A 77 -10.36 -10.16 7.61
CA ALA A 77 -11.19 -9.02 8.03
C ALA A 77 -11.30 -7.96 6.92
N VAL A 78 -10.21 -7.68 6.20
CA VAL A 78 -10.23 -6.75 5.07
C VAL A 78 -11.11 -7.25 3.92
N ALA A 79 -11.05 -8.55 3.60
CA ALA A 79 -11.89 -9.16 2.57
C ALA A 79 -13.39 -9.07 2.92
N LYS A 80 -13.73 -9.32 4.18
CA LYS A 80 -15.10 -9.16 4.71
C LYS A 80 -15.55 -7.70 4.68
N ALA A 81 -14.68 -6.77 5.06
CA ALA A 81 -15.00 -5.34 5.11
C ALA A 81 -15.34 -4.77 3.73
N VAL A 82 -14.56 -5.13 2.69
CA VAL A 82 -14.87 -4.74 1.30
C VAL A 82 -16.10 -5.44 0.73
N GLY A 83 -16.67 -6.41 1.46
CA GLY A 83 -17.96 -7.02 1.15
C GLY A 83 -17.89 -8.29 0.32
N ILE A 84 -16.72 -8.92 0.20
CA ILE A 84 -16.57 -10.18 -0.53
C ILE A 84 -17.45 -11.27 0.10
N LYS A 85 -18.43 -11.78 -0.66
CA LYS A 85 -19.39 -12.81 -0.23
C LYS A 85 -19.90 -13.62 -1.41
N GLY A 86 -19.98 -14.95 -1.29
CA GLY A 86 -20.40 -15.81 -2.41
C GLY A 86 -19.55 -15.60 -3.66
N SER A 87 -20.16 -15.35 -4.81
CA SER A 87 -19.45 -15.02 -6.06
C SER A 87 -19.10 -13.52 -6.21
N TYR A 88 -19.52 -12.65 -5.29
CA TYR A 88 -19.27 -11.22 -5.40
C TYR A 88 -17.81 -10.87 -5.10
N LEU A 89 -17.13 -10.30 -6.11
CA LEU A 89 -15.75 -9.82 -6.09
C LEU A 89 -15.74 -8.37 -6.63
N PRO A 90 -15.70 -7.33 -5.76
CA PRO A 90 -15.70 -5.95 -6.23
C PRO A 90 -14.41 -5.56 -6.94
N GLU A 91 -14.50 -4.62 -7.86
CA GLU A 91 -13.38 -3.75 -8.20
C GLU A 91 -13.10 -2.81 -7.04
N VAL A 92 -11.83 -2.72 -6.65
CA VAL A 92 -11.36 -1.97 -5.50
C VAL A 92 -10.33 -0.94 -5.96
N VAL A 93 -10.44 0.27 -5.44
CA VAL A 93 -9.34 1.24 -5.44
C VAL A 93 -8.76 1.31 -4.03
N ASP A 94 -7.50 0.94 -3.87
CA ASP A 94 -6.74 1.18 -2.65
C ASP A 94 -6.08 2.55 -2.77
N ALA A 95 -6.58 3.55 -2.03
CA ALA A 95 -6.13 4.93 -2.17
C ALA A 95 -4.90 5.26 -1.29
N THR A 96 -4.33 4.27 -0.60
CA THR A 96 -3.21 4.43 0.33
C THR A 96 -2.36 3.17 0.29
N ALA A 97 -1.84 2.83 -0.89
CA ALA A 97 -1.28 1.52 -1.18
C ALA A 97 -0.21 1.05 -0.19
N GLY A 98 0.71 1.94 0.20
CA GLY A 98 1.81 1.63 1.10
C GLY A 98 2.65 0.48 0.56
N LEU A 99 2.79 -0.61 1.31
CA LEU A 99 3.51 -1.81 0.86
C LEU A 99 2.61 -2.82 0.10
N GLY A 100 1.39 -2.43 -0.28
CA GLY A 100 0.48 -3.27 -1.10
C GLY A 100 -0.05 -4.52 -0.38
N ARG A 101 0.08 -4.60 0.95
CA ARG A 101 -0.23 -5.81 1.73
C ARG A 101 -1.70 -6.20 1.71
N ASP A 102 -2.58 -5.23 1.92
CA ASP A 102 -4.02 -5.48 1.92
C ASP A 102 -4.55 -5.53 0.47
N ALA A 103 -4.05 -4.67 -0.42
CA ALA A 103 -4.31 -4.74 -1.85
C ALA A 103 -4.01 -6.12 -2.46
N PHE A 104 -2.87 -6.72 -2.14
CA PHE A 104 -2.49 -8.05 -2.62
C PHE A 104 -3.40 -9.17 -2.09
N VAL A 105 -3.88 -9.07 -0.84
CA VAL A 105 -4.87 -10.02 -0.30
C VAL A 105 -6.16 -9.94 -1.11
N LEU A 106 -6.65 -8.73 -1.38
CA LEU A 106 -7.87 -8.53 -2.16
C LEU A 106 -7.72 -9.07 -3.60
N ALA A 107 -6.58 -8.78 -4.24
CA ALA A 107 -6.29 -9.29 -5.59
C ALA A 107 -6.16 -10.82 -5.63
N SER A 108 -5.50 -11.41 -4.62
CA SER A 108 -5.36 -12.87 -4.47
C SER A 108 -6.69 -13.58 -4.28
N VAL A 109 -7.65 -12.93 -3.62
CA VAL A 109 -9.03 -13.43 -3.47
C VAL A 109 -9.83 -13.35 -4.77
N GLY A 110 -9.46 -12.45 -5.67
CA GLY A 110 -10.06 -12.31 -7.01
C GLY A 110 -10.60 -10.92 -7.35
N CYS A 111 -10.43 -9.93 -6.47
CA CYS A 111 -10.77 -8.55 -6.81
C CYS A 111 -9.82 -8.00 -7.87
N ARG A 112 -10.30 -7.05 -8.68
CA ARG A 112 -9.44 -6.18 -9.48
C ARG A 112 -9.12 -4.94 -8.65
N VAL A 113 -7.85 -4.72 -8.36
CA VAL A 113 -7.36 -3.71 -7.43
C VAL A 113 -6.46 -2.73 -8.17
N ARG A 114 -6.81 -1.44 -8.08
CA ARG A 114 -5.99 -0.32 -8.51
C ARG A 114 -5.45 0.38 -7.27
N MET A 115 -4.14 0.40 -7.11
CA MET A 115 -3.42 1.02 -6.00
C MET A 115 -3.02 2.45 -6.39
N LEU A 116 -3.31 3.43 -5.53
CA LEU A 116 -2.74 4.77 -5.63
C LEU A 116 -1.69 4.92 -4.53
N GLU A 117 -0.51 5.37 -4.93
CA GLU A 117 0.57 5.74 -4.03
C GLU A 117 1.10 7.11 -4.44
N ARG A 118 1.25 8.00 -3.46
CA ARG A 118 1.68 9.39 -3.67
C ARG A 118 3.15 9.60 -3.37
N ASN A 119 3.72 8.75 -2.50
CA ASN A 119 5.11 8.85 -2.11
C ASN A 119 5.96 8.20 -3.21
N PRO A 120 6.85 8.95 -3.88
CA PRO A 120 7.57 8.45 -5.04
C PRO A 120 8.53 7.30 -4.70
N VAL A 121 9.09 7.27 -3.48
CA VAL A 121 9.96 6.18 -3.03
C VAL A 121 9.13 4.91 -2.78
N VAL A 122 7.96 5.04 -2.16
CA VAL A 122 7.06 3.89 -1.94
C VAL A 122 6.50 3.37 -3.26
N ALA A 123 6.14 4.27 -4.18
CA ALA A 123 5.71 3.91 -5.52
C ALA A 123 6.81 3.15 -6.29
N ALA A 124 8.08 3.57 -6.19
CA ALA A 124 9.20 2.85 -6.78
C ALA A 124 9.37 1.44 -6.20
N LEU A 125 9.25 1.28 -4.87
CA LEU A 125 9.30 -0.03 -4.21
C LEU A 125 8.15 -0.95 -4.65
N LEU A 126 6.94 -0.40 -4.78
CA LEU A 126 5.78 -1.14 -5.29
C LEU A 126 5.95 -1.53 -6.76
N GLU A 127 6.45 -0.63 -7.61
CA GLU A 127 6.68 -0.89 -9.03
C GLU A 127 7.71 -2.02 -9.22
N ASP A 128 8.83 -1.99 -8.48
CA ASP A 128 9.81 -3.09 -8.48
C ASP A 128 9.19 -4.42 -8.02
N GLY A 129 8.41 -4.40 -6.93
CA GLY A 129 7.69 -5.57 -6.43
C GLY A 129 6.69 -6.13 -7.46
N LEU A 130 5.97 -5.26 -8.15
CA LEU A 130 5.02 -5.64 -9.20
C LEU A 130 5.74 -6.24 -10.41
N HIS A 131 6.83 -5.66 -10.88
CA HIS A 131 7.61 -6.22 -11.99
C HIS A 131 8.06 -7.65 -11.70
N ARG A 132 8.59 -7.90 -10.51
CA ARG A 132 8.98 -9.26 -10.08
C ARG A 132 7.77 -10.18 -9.95
N GLY A 133 6.68 -9.70 -9.35
CA GLY A 133 5.44 -10.47 -9.23
C GLY A 133 4.80 -10.82 -10.58
N TYR A 134 4.86 -9.93 -11.56
CA TYR A 134 4.34 -10.15 -12.91
C TYR A 134 5.17 -11.16 -13.71
N ALA A 135 6.46 -11.28 -13.41
CA ALA A 135 7.36 -12.24 -14.01
C ALA A 135 7.23 -13.65 -13.40
N ASP A 136 6.57 -13.80 -12.25
CA ASP A 136 6.37 -15.08 -11.60
C ASP A 136 5.44 -16.00 -12.41
N ALA A 137 5.79 -17.29 -12.50
CA ALA A 137 5.05 -18.26 -13.29
C ALA A 137 3.70 -18.66 -12.67
N GLU A 138 3.58 -18.66 -11.34
CA GLU A 138 2.36 -19.04 -10.62
C GLU A 138 1.38 -17.87 -10.56
N ILE A 139 1.86 -16.69 -10.15
CA ILE A 139 0.98 -15.53 -9.88
C ILE A 139 0.97 -14.48 -10.97
N GLY A 140 2.02 -14.38 -11.78
CA GLY A 140 2.20 -13.31 -12.75
C GLY A 140 1.05 -13.13 -13.74
N PRO A 141 0.40 -14.20 -14.25
CA PRO A 141 -0.74 -14.06 -15.14
C PRO A 141 -1.91 -13.29 -14.50
N TRP A 142 -2.38 -13.72 -13.33
CA TRP A 142 -3.53 -13.07 -12.69
C TRP A 142 -3.14 -11.77 -11.97
N LEU A 143 -1.90 -11.63 -11.50
CA LEU A 143 -1.45 -10.43 -10.81
C LEU A 143 -1.50 -9.21 -11.73
N ARG A 144 -1.07 -9.35 -12.99
CA ARG A 144 -1.11 -8.28 -14.01
C ARG A 144 -2.53 -7.76 -14.29
N GLU A 145 -3.52 -8.64 -14.22
CA GLU A 145 -4.92 -8.29 -14.47
C GLU A 145 -5.61 -7.68 -13.24
N ARG A 146 -5.13 -8.04 -12.03
CA ARG A 146 -5.85 -7.80 -10.78
C ARG A 146 -5.16 -6.86 -9.81
N LEU A 147 -3.89 -6.52 -9.98
CA LEU A 147 -3.18 -5.61 -9.09
C LEU A 147 -2.34 -4.65 -9.92
N GLN A 148 -2.73 -3.38 -9.96
CA GLN A 148 -2.07 -2.35 -10.76
C GLN A 148 -1.73 -1.15 -9.89
N LEU A 149 -0.64 -0.45 -10.22
CA LEU A 149 -0.18 0.76 -9.54
C LEU A 149 -0.47 2.00 -10.38
N ILE A 150 -0.93 3.06 -9.73
CA ILE A 150 -1.07 4.41 -10.25
C ILE A 150 -0.28 5.32 -9.32
N HIS A 151 0.82 5.89 -9.81
CA HIS A 151 1.60 6.87 -9.06
C HIS A 151 0.90 8.24 -9.12
N ALA A 152 0.11 8.54 -8.09
CA ALA A 152 -0.70 9.76 -8.02
C ALA A 152 -1.15 10.04 -6.57
N SER A 153 -1.47 11.30 -6.29
CA SER A 153 -2.12 11.66 -5.01
C SER A 153 -3.60 11.32 -5.03
N SER A 154 -4.04 10.52 -4.07
CA SER A 154 -5.45 10.19 -3.85
C SER A 154 -6.32 11.38 -3.44
N LEU A 155 -5.73 12.51 -3.03
CA LEU A 155 -6.52 13.72 -2.75
C LEU A 155 -6.95 14.44 -4.03
N THR A 156 -6.15 14.34 -5.09
CA THR A 156 -6.37 15.09 -6.34
C THR A 156 -6.85 14.20 -7.48
N SER A 157 -6.43 12.93 -7.52
CA SER A 157 -6.61 12.06 -8.70
C SER A 157 -7.72 11.03 -8.54
N LEU A 158 -8.32 10.92 -7.35
CA LEU A 158 -9.36 9.92 -7.07
C LEU A 158 -10.63 10.18 -7.89
N ALA A 159 -10.95 11.44 -8.16
CA ALA A 159 -12.09 11.83 -8.98
C ALA A 159 -11.95 11.41 -10.46
N ASP A 160 -10.71 11.27 -10.95
CA ASP A 160 -10.42 10.93 -12.34
C ASP A 160 -10.43 9.42 -12.60
N ILE A 161 -10.57 8.60 -11.55
CA ILE A 161 -10.54 7.15 -11.68
C ILE A 161 -11.79 6.66 -12.41
N THR A 162 -11.56 6.16 -13.63
CA THR A 162 -12.57 5.52 -14.48
C THR A 162 -12.09 4.13 -14.95
N PRO A 163 -12.98 3.13 -15.05
CA PRO A 163 -14.35 3.11 -14.53
C PRO A 163 -14.37 3.20 -13.00
N ARG A 164 -15.47 3.73 -12.45
CA ARG A 164 -15.67 3.86 -10.99
C ARG A 164 -15.66 2.47 -10.32
N PRO A 165 -14.93 2.28 -9.21
CA PRO A 165 -14.90 1.01 -8.49
C PRO A 165 -16.15 0.82 -7.64
N GLN A 166 -16.49 -0.42 -7.29
CA GLN A 166 -17.53 -0.65 -6.28
C GLN A 166 -17.04 -0.29 -4.88
N VAL A 167 -15.74 -0.40 -4.61
CA VAL A 167 -15.15 -0.15 -3.30
C VAL A 167 -13.94 0.77 -3.38
N VAL A 168 -13.83 1.70 -2.44
CA VAL A 168 -12.57 2.39 -2.14
C VAL A 168 -12.08 1.95 -0.76
N TYR A 169 -10.80 1.59 -0.66
CA TYR A 169 -10.13 1.20 0.57
C TYR A 169 -9.12 2.27 0.99
N LEU A 170 -9.10 2.59 2.29
CA LEU A 170 -8.23 3.59 2.91
C LEU A 170 -7.56 3.00 4.17
N ASP A 171 -6.25 3.13 4.27
CA ASP A 171 -5.39 2.82 5.42
C ASP A 171 -4.25 3.86 5.51
N PRO A 172 -4.58 5.16 5.64
CA PRO A 172 -3.55 6.19 5.77
C PRO A 172 -2.74 5.99 7.05
N MET A 173 -1.46 6.35 7.02
CA MET A 173 -0.55 6.24 8.15
C MET A 173 -1.00 7.14 9.30
N PHE A 174 -1.66 6.55 10.30
CA PHE A 174 -2.15 7.27 11.47
C PHE A 174 -1.01 7.58 12.47
N PRO A 175 -1.01 8.76 13.13
CA PRO A 175 -0.04 9.06 14.18
C PRO A 175 -0.08 8.02 15.30
N HIS A 176 0.98 7.20 15.40
CA HIS A 176 1.08 6.19 16.44
C HIS A 176 1.38 6.86 17.79
N LYS A 177 0.47 6.72 18.76
CA LYS A 177 0.68 7.24 20.13
C LYS A 177 1.57 6.37 21.01
N GLN A 178 1.98 5.17 20.57
CA GLN A 178 2.70 4.23 21.44
C GLN A 178 4.16 4.03 21.03
N LYS A 179 5.06 4.38 21.97
CA LYS A 179 6.48 3.94 22.02
C LYS A 179 6.55 2.45 22.38
N SER A 180 5.98 1.58 21.56
CA SER A 180 6.17 0.14 21.73
C SER A 180 7.41 -0.29 20.94
N ALA A 181 8.44 -0.77 21.65
CA ALA A 181 9.65 -1.35 21.06
C ALA A 181 9.38 -2.59 20.16
N LEU A 182 8.11 -3.05 20.08
CA LEU A 182 7.66 -4.23 19.33
C LEU A 182 7.03 -3.90 17.97
N VAL A 183 7.20 -2.69 17.44
CA VAL A 183 6.88 -2.43 16.03
C VAL A 183 7.84 -3.28 15.18
N LYS A 184 7.29 -4.23 14.40
CA LYS A 184 8.07 -5.10 13.51
C LYS A 184 9.07 -4.25 12.71
N LYS A 185 10.31 -4.74 12.58
CA LYS A 185 11.41 -4.13 11.82
C LYS A 185 10.94 -3.35 10.58
N GLU A 186 10.10 -3.98 9.76
CA GLU A 186 9.57 -3.39 8.53
C GLU A 186 8.81 -2.09 8.73
N MET A 187 7.96 -2.04 9.74
CA MET A 187 7.15 -0.87 10.04
C MET A 187 7.99 0.29 10.59
N ARG A 188 9.12 0.01 11.27
CA ARG A 188 10.04 1.05 11.76
C ARG A 188 10.76 1.76 10.60
N VAL A 189 11.28 0.98 9.65
CA VAL A 189 11.95 1.53 8.45
C VAL A 189 10.93 2.31 7.60
N PHE A 190 9.75 1.73 7.36
CA PHE A 190 8.71 2.36 6.55
C PHE A 190 8.17 3.67 7.15
N GLN A 191 7.90 3.69 8.47
CA GLN A 191 7.41 4.90 9.16
C GLN A 191 8.44 6.03 9.18
N SER A 192 9.74 5.70 9.22
CA SER A 192 10.81 6.70 9.18
C SER A 192 10.87 7.43 7.85
N LEU A 193 10.41 6.81 6.76
CA LEU A 193 10.32 7.43 5.43
C LEU A 193 9.05 8.25 5.25
N VAL A 194 7.88 7.65 5.53
CA VAL A 194 6.59 8.23 5.13
C VAL A 194 6.07 9.24 6.16
N GLY A 195 6.32 9.01 7.45
CA GLY A 195 5.70 9.78 8.52
C GLY A 195 4.17 9.63 8.58
N PRO A 196 3.49 10.39 9.45
CA PRO A 196 2.04 10.40 9.52
C PRO A 196 1.42 11.17 8.35
N ASP A 197 0.29 10.68 7.83
CA ASP A 197 -0.52 11.37 6.83
C ASP A 197 -1.36 12.46 7.49
N LEU A 198 -0.83 13.68 7.56
CA LEU A 198 -1.48 14.83 8.23
C LEU A 198 -2.78 15.29 7.54
N ASP A 199 -2.93 14.95 6.26
CA ASP A 199 -4.05 15.28 5.39
C ASP A 199 -5.00 14.09 5.17
N ALA A 200 -4.85 13.00 5.94
CA ALA A 200 -5.64 11.78 5.82
C ALA A 200 -7.15 12.01 5.91
N ASP A 201 -7.59 12.97 6.73
CA ASP A 201 -9.01 13.30 6.89
C ASP A 201 -9.64 13.80 5.58
N GLY A 202 -8.84 14.40 4.69
CA GLY A 202 -9.27 14.83 3.36
C GLY A 202 -9.61 13.69 2.40
N LEU A 203 -9.26 12.44 2.71
CA LEU A 203 -9.47 11.29 1.82
C LEU A 203 -10.90 10.77 1.84
N LEU A 204 -11.64 10.93 2.94
CA LEU A 204 -12.93 10.27 3.11
C LEU A 204 -13.98 10.75 2.09
N GLU A 205 -14.10 12.06 1.92
CA GLU A 205 -15.09 12.66 1.02
C GLU A 205 -14.89 12.27 -0.46
N PRO A 206 -13.71 12.45 -1.07
CA PRO A 206 -13.49 12.02 -2.45
C PRO A 206 -13.64 10.49 -2.60
N ALA A 207 -13.26 9.68 -1.59
CA ALA A 207 -13.45 8.24 -1.64
C ALA A 207 -14.93 7.84 -1.70
N ARG A 208 -15.80 8.53 -0.95
CA ARG A 208 -17.25 8.29 -0.96
C ARG A 208 -17.89 8.70 -2.27
N LYS A 209 -17.40 9.76 -2.91
CA LYS A 209 -17.83 10.15 -4.27
C LYS A 209 -17.39 9.15 -5.32
N LEU A 210 -16.16 8.62 -5.23
CA LEU A 210 -15.66 7.66 -6.20
C LEU A 210 -16.37 6.30 -6.08
N ALA A 211 -16.51 5.75 -4.88
CA ALA A 211 -17.05 4.40 -4.68
C ALA A 211 -18.54 4.31 -5.04
N ILE A 212 -18.91 3.31 -5.84
CA ILE A 212 -20.32 3.03 -6.15
C ILE A 212 -21.05 2.46 -4.93
N LYS A 213 -20.42 1.53 -4.18
CA LYS A 213 -21.09 0.80 -3.09
C LYS A 213 -20.61 1.19 -1.70
N ARG A 214 -19.30 1.13 -1.43
CA ARG A 214 -18.79 1.41 -0.07
C ARG A 214 -17.36 1.95 -0.04
N VAL A 215 -17.06 2.66 1.02
CA VAL A 215 -15.68 2.99 1.42
C VAL A 215 -15.35 2.19 2.67
N VAL A 216 -14.15 1.63 2.71
CA VAL A 216 -13.63 0.88 3.86
C VAL A 216 -12.40 1.61 4.38
N VAL A 217 -12.40 1.94 5.67
CA VAL A 217 -11.30 2.64 6.32
C VAL A 217 -10.73 1.80 7.45
N LYS A 218 -9.48 1.40 7.34
CA LYS A 218 -8.77 0.70 8.42
C LYS A 218 -8.32 1.71 9.47
N ARG A 219 -8.59 1.38 10.74
CA ARG A 219 -8.28 2.23 11.91
C ARG A 219 -7.74 1.38 13.05
N PRO A 220 -6.66 1.79 13.72
CA PRO A 220 -6.30 1.22 15.03
C PRO A 220 -7.48 1.31 16.01
N ASP A 221 -7.59 0.37 16.95
CA ASP A 221 -8.76 0.29 17.85
C ASP A 221 -9.04 1.60 18.61
N TYR A 222 -7.98 2.31 19.02
CA TYR A 222 -8.06 3.56 19.77
C TYR A 222 -8.22 4.81 18.88
N ALA A 223 -8.08 4.70 17.57
CA ALA A 223 -8.08 5.85 16.68
C ALA A 223 -9.53 6.32 16.44
N PRO A 224 -9.80 7.64 16.43
CA PRO A 224 -11.11 8.17 16.07
C PRO A 224 -11.47 7.78 14.62
N PRO A 225 -12.75 7.85 14.22
CA PRO A 225 -13.13 7.71 12.81
C PRO A 225 -12.42 8.73 11.93
N LEU A 226 -12.17 8.38 10.66
CA LEU A 226 -11.53 9.28 9.70
C LEU A 226 -12.41 10.53 9.47
N ALA A 227 -11.79 11.71 9.43
CA ALA A 227 -12.48 13.00 9.34
C ALA A 227 -13.50 13.26 10.47
N GLY A 228 -13.41 12.53 11.60
CA GLY A 228 -14.39 12.61 12.68
C GLY A 228 -15.79 12.09 12.32
N VAL A 229 -15.96 11.47 11.16
CA VAL A 229 -17.27 11.00 10.68
C VAL A 229 -17.55 9.61 11.25
N ALA A 230 -18.48 9.53 12.20
CA ALA A 230 -18.86 8.26 12.79
C ALA A 230 -19.58 7.34 11.78
N THR A 231 -19.41 6.03 11.93
CA THR A 231 -20.20 5.00 11.25
C THR A 231 -20.64 3.92 12.23
N GLN A 232 -21.81 3.33 11.99
CA GLN A 232 -22.35 2.22 12.78
C GLN A 232 -21.93 0.85 12.23
N SER A 233 -21.33 0.81 11.03
CA SER A 233 -20.89 -0.43 10.39
C SER A 233 -19.38 -0.55 10.44
N ALA A 234 -18.87 -1.60 11.08
CA ALA A 234 -17.45 -1.90 11.11
C ALA A 234 -17.18 -3.41 11.20
N VAL A 235 -16.04 -3.85 10.66
CA VAL A 235 -15.49 -5.18 10.95
C VAL A 235 -14.38 -5.01 11.98
N VAL A 236 -14.57 -5.56 13.18
CA VAL A 236 -13.64 -5.45 14.30
C VAL A 236 -12.67 -6.64 14.31
N THR A 237 -11.40 -6.38 14.60
CA THR A 237 -10.38 -7.40 14.85
C THR A 237 -9.80 -7.23 16.26
N LYS A 238 -8.72 -7.96 16.59
CA LYS A 238 -8.07 -7.85 17.90
C LYS A 238 -7.30 -6.54 18.12
N SER A 239 -6.84 -5.87 17.06
CA SER A 239 -5.91 -4.73 17.15
C SER A 239 -6.28 -3.51 16.31
N HIS A 240 -7.27 -3.67 15.45
CA HIS A 240 -7.77 -2.63 14.54
C HIS A 240 -9.19 -2.98 14.11
N ARG A 241 -9.87 -2.02 13.50
CA ARG A 241 -11.18 -2.20 12.87
C ARG A 241 -11.17 -1.63 11.46
N PHE A 242 -12.20 -2.00 10.70
CA PHE A 242 -12.49 -1.45 9.39
C PHE A 242 -13.84 -0.73 9.45
N ASP A 243 -13.81 0.59 9.52
CA ASP A 243 -14.99 1.44 9.45
C ASP A 243 -15.56 1.40 8.02
N ILE A 244 -16.88 1.22 7.88
CA ILE A 244 -17.55 1.06 6.58
C ILE A 244 -18.52 2.23 6.36
N TYR A 245 -18.39 2.89 5.22
CA TYR A 245 -19.23 4.02 4.81
C TYR A 245 -19.93 3.70 3.49
N PRO A 246 -21.14 4.23 3.25
CA PRO A 246 -21.78 4.11 1.95
C PRO A 246 -21.05 4.95 0.90
N GLY A 247 -20.93 4.41 -0.31
CA GLY A 247 -20.54 5.15 -1.52
C GLY A 247 -21.67 6.04 -2.03
N SER A 248 -21.48 6.68 -3.19
CA SER A 248 -22.46 7.62 -3.74
C SER A 248 -23.60 6.98 -4.53
N GLY A 249 -23.60 5.66 -4.72
CA GLY A 249 -24.54 4.97 -5.62
C GLY A 249 -24.18 5.13 -7.11
N GLU A 250 -25.02 4.52 -7.94
CA GLU A 250 -25.09 4.81 -9.38
C GLU A 250 -25.79 6.16 -9.62
#